data_AF-A0A527E1W4-F1
#
_entry.id   AF-A0A527E1W4-F1
#
_cell.length_a   1.000
_cell.length_b   1.000
_cell.length_c   1.000
_cell.angle_alpha   90.00
_cell.angle_beta   90.00
_cell.angle_gamma   90.00
#
_symmetry.space_group_name_H-M   'P 1'
#
loop_
_entity.id
_entity.type
_entity.pdbx_description
1 polymer ?
#
loop_
_entity_poly.entity_id
_entity_poly.type
_entity_poly.pdbx_seq_one_letter_code
_entity_poly.pdbx_strand_id
1 'polypeptide(L)' 'HKVTELWQVMSGAVQGRRDPGQITLFDSVGFAIEDFSALRYVRDQLRSTGLYQELDMLADPDEPRDLFGMLLRAAQQVEA' A
#
# COMPACT_ATOMS: atom_id res chain seq x y z
N HIS A 1 -25.53 -8.95 -16.31
CA HIS A 1 -25.54 -10.09 -15.36
C HIS A 1 -25.54 -9.54 -13.94
N LYS A 2 -26.31 -10.13 -13.00
CA LYS A 2 -26.39 -9.67 -11.62
C LYS A 2 -25.27 -10.33 -10.80
N VAL A 3 -24.36 -9.53 -10.26
CA VAL A 3 -23.27 -9.94 -9.37
C VAL A 3 -23.55 -9.50 -7.93
N THR A 4 -22.86 -10.07 -6.96
CA THR A 4 -22.91 -9.64 -5.55
C THR A 4 -21.52 -9.15 -5.16
N GLU A 5 -21.42 -7.92 -4.67
CA GLU A 5 -20.15 -7.34 -4.25
C GLU A 5 -19.64 -8.01 -2.98
N LEU A 6 -18.35 -8.36 -2.93
CA LEU A 6 -17.77 -9.10 -1.80
C LEU A 6 -17.96 -8.37 -0.46
N TRP A 7 -17.84 -7.04 -0.45
CA TRP A 7 -17.98 -6.24 0.76
C TRP A 7 -19.37 -6.35 1.40
N GLN A 8 -20.42 -6.53 0.59
CA GLN A 8 -21.80 -6.69 1.09
C GLN A 8 -21.97 -8.03 1.81
N VAL A 9 -21.27 -9.07 1.35
CA VAL A 9 -21.23 -10.37 2.02
C VAL A 9 -20.43 -10.28 3.33
N MET A 10 -19.25 -9.65 3.28
CA MET A 10 -18.36 -9.52 4.45
C MET A 10 -18.97 -8.68 5.57
N SER A 11 -19.76 -7.65 5.20
CA SER A 11 -20.50 -6.82 6.17
C SER A 11 -21.82 -7.42 6.66
N GLY A 12 -22.23 -8.58 6.12
CA GLY A 12 -23.51 -9.21 6.43
C GLY A 12 -24.73 -8.50 5.82
N ALA A 13 -24.54 -7.47 4.97
CA ALA A 13 -25.61 -6.77 4.29
C ALA A 13 -26.36 -7.68 3.30
N VAL A 14 -25.68 -8.68 2.72
CA VAL A 14 -26.26 -9.69 1.83
C VAL A 14 -25.71 -11.08 2.21
N GLN A 15 -26.57 -12.10 2.13
CA GLN A 15 -26.14 -13.49 2.32
C GLN A 15 -25.21 -13.94 1.18
N GLY A 16 -24.04 -14.50 1.52
CA GLY A 16 -23.13 -15.14 0.57
C GLY A 16 -23.63 -16.51 0.10
N ARG A 17 -22.92 -17.57 0.48
CA ARG A 17 -23.37 -18.95 0.25
C ARG A 17 -24.69 -19.22 0.99
N ARG A 18 -25.64 -19.87 0.31
CA ARG A 18 -26.99 -20.16 0.81
C ARG A 18 -27.16 -21.60 1.27
N ASP A 19 -26.51 -22.53 0.58
CA ASP A 19 -26.60 -23.97 0.87
C ASP A 19 -25.32 -24.73 0.44
N PRO A 20 -25.13 -25.99 0.90
CA PRO A 20 -23.94 -26.78 0.56
C PRO A 20 -23.85 -27.20 -0.91
N GLY A 21 -24.97 -27.33 -1.62
CA GLY A 21 -25.01 -27.73 -3.03
C GLY A 21 -24.72 -26.57 -4.00
N GLN A 22 -24.78 -25.33 -3.52
CA GLN A 22 -24.54 -24.15 -4.33
C GLN A 22 -23.09 -24.07 -4.83
N ILE A 23 -22.91 -23.84 -6.12
CA ILE A 23 -21.61 -23.41 -6.67
C ILE A 23 -21.51 -21.89 -6.57
N THR A 24 -20.39 -21.39 -6.04
CA THR A 24 -20.08 -19.96 -5.94
C THR A 24 -18.77 -19.68 -6.65
N LEU A 25 -18.76 -18.68 -7.54
CA LEU A 25 -17.55 -18.21 -8.19
C LEU A 25 -17.16 -16.86 -7.59
N PHE A 26 -15.92 -16.76 -7.13
CA PHE A 26 -15.31 -15.48 -6.82
C PHE A 26 -14.45 -15.05 -8.01
N ASP A 27 -14.96 -14.11 -8.79
CA ASP A 27 -14.29 -13.58 -9.97
C ASP A 27 -13.34 -12.45 -9.56
N SER A 28 -12.17 -12.84 -9.06
CA SER A 28 -11.18 -11.91 -8.50
C SER A 28 -10.28 -11.33 -9.59
N VAL A 29 -10.23 -9.99 -9.67
CA VAL A 29 -9.31 -9.26 -10.56
C VAL A 29 -8.28 -8.40 -9.81
N GLY A 30 -8.38 -8.33 -8.49
CA GLY A 30 -7.56 -7.48 -7.63
C GLY A 30 -8.11 -6.05 -7.51
N PHE A 31 -7.98 -5.46 -6.31
CA PHE A 31 -8.35 -4.06 -6.07
C PHE A 31 -7.36 -3.38 -5.11
N ALA A 32 -7.10 -2.08 -5.31
CA ALA A 32 -6.07 -1.33 -4.57
C ALA A 32 -6.21 -1.37 -3.03
N ILE A 33 -7.41 -1.64 -2.51
CA ILE A 33 -7.63 -1.79 -1.05
C ILE A 33 -6.91 -3.03 -0.48
N GLU A 34 -6.76 -4.08 -1.29
CA GLU A 34 -6.05 -5.31 -0.93
C GLU A 34 -4.57 -5.01 -0.74
N ASP A 35 -3.95 -4.35 -1.72
CA ASP A 35 -2.56 -3.89 -1.67
C ASP A 35 -2.33 -2.92 -0.50
N PHE A 36 -3.23 -1.95 -0.31
CA PHE A 36 -3.15 -1.01 0.82
C PHE A 36 -3.16 -1.74 2.17
N SER A 37 -4.03 -2.74 2.33
CA SER A 37 -4.11 -3.53 3.57
C SER A 37 -2.82 -4.33 3.81
N ALA A 38 -2.26 -4.92 2.75
CA ALA A 38 -0.99 -5.65 2.81
C ALA A 38 0.19 -4.71 3.16
N LEU A 39 0.26 -3.53 2.53
CA LEU A 39 1.30 -2.54 2.84
C LEU A 39 1.23 -2.06 4.29
N ARG A 40 0.03 -1.86 4.84
CA ARG A 40 -0.13 -1.53 6.26
C ARG A 40 0.39 -2.63 7.17
N TYR A 41 0.07 -3.89 6.85
CA TYR A 41 0.59 -5.04 7.58
C TYR A 41 2.12 -5.08 7.55
N VAL A 42 2.71 -5.00 6.36
CA VAL A 42 4.18 -5.01 6.18
C VAL A 42 4.84 -3.86 6.96
N ARG A 43 4.30 -2.64 6.85
CA ARG A 43 4.78 -1.48 7.61
C ARG A 43 4.80 -1.75 9.11
N ASP A 44 3.75 -2.36 9.65
CA ASP A 44 3.66 -2.66 11.08
C ASP A 44 4.68 -3.75 11.49
N GLN A 45 5.05 -4.66 10.58
CA GLN A 45 6.12 -5.65 10.80
C GLN A 45 7.55 -5.09 10.71
N LEU A 46 7.76 -3.91 10.12
CA LEU A 46 9.11 -3.33 10.02
C LEU A 46 9.73 -3.12 11.41
N ARG A 47 8.92 -2.65 12.37
CA ARG A 47 9.35 -2.40 13.76
C ARG A 47 9.74 -3.68 14.50
N SER A 48 9.06 -4.79 14.26
CA SER A 48 9.32 -6.06 14.96
C SER A 48 10.50 -6.80 14.37
N THR A 49 10.73 -6.67 13.06
CA THR A 49 11.75 -7.46 12.35
C THR A 49 13.07 -6.71 12.19
N GLY A 50 13.06 -5.38 12.09
CA GLY A 50 14.24 -4.59 11.76
C GLY A 50 14.79 -4.84 10.36
N LEU A 51 14.05 -5.54 9.49
CA LEU A 51 14.48 -5.94 8.15
C LEU A 51 14.12 -4.86 7.12
N TYR A 52 14.72 -3.67 7.26
CA TYR A 52 14.54 -2.58 6.32
C TYR A 52 15.74 -1.63 6.31
N GLN A 53 15.79 -0.79 5.29
CA GLN A 53 16.73 0.33 5.19
C GLN A 53 15.93 1.61 4.94
N GLU A 54 16.30 2.68 5.64
CA GLU A 54 15.78 4.02 5.36
C GLU A 54 16.42 4.55 4.09
N LEU A 55 15.59 4.96 3.13
CA LEU A 55 16.01 5.52 1.85
C LEU A 55 15.45 6.93 1.73
N ASP A 56 16.31 7.86 1.32
CA ASP A 56 15.89 9.20 0.97
C ASP A 56 15.30 9.19 -0.45
N MET A 57 13.96 9.13 -0.54
CA MET A 57 13.24 9.04 -1.82
C MET A 57 12.68 10.38 -2.31
N LEU A 58 12.62 11.39 -1.44
CA LEU A 58 12.00 12.68 -1.72
C LEU A 58 12.95 13.79 -1.31
N ALA A 59 13.17 14.75 -2.20
CA ALA A 59 13.95 15.93 -1.87
C ALA A 59 13.29 16.72 -0.72
N ASP A 60 14.08 17.04 0.30
CA ASP A 60 13.67 17.86 1.45
C ASP A 60 14.58 19.11 1.58
N PRO A 61 14.45 20.10 0.68
CA PRO A 61 15.26 21.31 0.74
C PRO A 61 14.74 22.28 1.81
N ASP A 62 15.65 22.92 2.57
CA ASP A 62 15.31 23.93 3.58
C ASP A 62 14.43 25.07 3.03
N GLU A 63 14.69 25.46 1.78
CA GLU A 63 13.82 26.31 0.98
C GLU A 63 13.11 25.44 -0.06
N PRO A 64 11.77 25.25 -0.01
CA PRO A 64 11.02 24.33 -0.87
C PRO A 64 11.24 24.51 -2.38
N ARG A 65 11.71 25.69 -2.79
CA ARG A 65 11.98 26.05 -4.18
C ARG A 65 13.46 25.93 -4.58
N ASP A 66 14.37 25.76 -3.63
CA ASP A 66 15.82 25.69 -3.86
C ASP A 66 16.33 24.26 -4.06
N LEU A 67 15.77 23.55 -5.05
CA LEU A 67 16.25 22.23 -5.44
C LEU A 67 17.69 22.27 -6.00
N PHE A 68 18.06 23.35 -6.69
CA PHE A 68 19.40 23.48 -7.27
C PHE A 68 20.46 23.68 -6.19
N GLY A 69 20.22 24.54 -5.20
CA GLY A 69 21.13 24.71 -4.08
C GLY A 69 21.26 23.44 -3.23
N MET A 70 20.19 22.65 -3.08
CA MET A 70 20.26 21.32 -2.44
C MET A 70 21.27 20.40 -3.14
N LEU A 71 21.23 20.34 -4.48
CA LEU A 71 22.16 19.53 -5.28
C LEU A 71 23.61 20.01 -5.14
N LEU A 72 23.84 21.32 -5.15
CA LEU A 72 25.20 21.88 -4.99
C LEU A 72 25.79 21.56 -3.61
N ARG A 73 24.99 21.64 -2.54
CA ARG A 73 25.40 21.26 -1.18
C ARG A 73 25.73 19.77 -1.09
N ALA A 74 24.90 18.92 -1.70
CA ALA A 74 25.15 17.48 -1.76
C ALA A 74 26.45 17.14 -2.51
N ALA A 75 26.73 17.79 -3.65
CA ALA A 75 27.96 17.59 -4.40
C ALA A 75 29.22 17.95 -3.59
N GLN A 76 29.18 19.05 -2.85
CA GLN A 76 30.30 19.45 -1.96
C GLN A 76 30.56 18.45 -0.83
N GLN A 77 29.54 17.76 -0.32
CA GLN A 77 29.70 16.73 0.72
C GLN A 77 30.35 15.45 0.21
N VAL A 78 30.21 15.13 -1.09
CA VAL A 78 30.81 13.92 -1.70
C VAL A 78 32.29 14.12 -2.02
N GLU A 79 32.72 15.36 -2.24
CA GLU A 79 34.12 15.71 -2.57
C GLU A 79 35.02 15.88 -1.34
N ALA A 80 34.47 15.93 -0.12
CA ALA A 80 35.18 16.10 1.14
C ALA A 80 35.46 14.78 1.86
#